data_AF-A0A1V5B8C4-F1
#
_entry.id   AF-A0A1V5B8C4-F1
#
_cell.length_a   1.000
_cell.length_b   1.000
_cell.length_c   1.000
_cell.angle_alpha   90.00
_cell.angle_beta   90.00
_cell.angle_gamma   90.00
#
_symmetry.space_group_name_H-M   'P 1'
#
loop_
_entity.id
_entity.type
_entity.pdbx_description
1 polymer ?
#
loop_
_entity_poly.entity_id
_entity_poly.type
_entity_poly.pdbx_seq_one_letter_code
_entity_poly.pdbx_strand_id
1 'polypeptide(L)'
;MEPISEEELRELEDRAAYLKGEKARILKEEIERILDRAESAHYEVELIDRLDALLLSLTEASRDVCTNMKCPHYNTKCKMR
;
A
#
# COMPACT_ATOMS: atom_id res chain seq x y z
N MET A 1 12.60 15.66 10.08
CA MET A 1 12.15 14.26 10.19
C MET A 1 13.10 13.44 9.35
N GLU A 2 13.58 12.34 9.90
CA GLU A 2 14.62 11.50 9.29
C GLU A 2 14.08 10.70 8.10
N PRO A 3 14.97 10.31 7.17
CA PRO A 3 14.63 9.36 6.11
C PRO A 3 14.14 8.04 6.67
N ILE A 4 13.18 7.43 5.98
CA ILE A 4 12.86 6.02 6.25
C ILE A 4 14.12 5.20 6.02
N SER A 5 14.49 4.46 7.05
CA SER A 5 15.62 3.55 7.01
C SER A 5 15.26 2.28 6.24
N GLU A 6 16.28 1.59 5.75
CA GLU A 6 16.10 0.31 5.06
C GLU A 6 15.49 -0.77 5.97
N GLU A 7 15.73 -0.68 7.28
CA GLU A 7 15.13 -1.55 8.30
C GLU A 7 13.62 -1.30 8.41
N GLU A 8 13.21 -0.04 8.52
CA GLU A 8 11.78 0.33 8.52
C GLU A 8 11.07 -0.11 7.23
N LEU A 9 11.73 0.02 6.07
CA LEU A 9 11.16 -0.45 4.81
C LEU A 9 10.92 -1.97 4.83
N ARG A 10 11.88 -2.76 5.33
CA ARG A 10 11.72 -4.22 5.46
C ARG A 10 10.62 -4.60 6.44
N GLU A 11 10.48 -3.88 7.54
CA GLU A 11 9.37 -4.12 8.48
C GLU A 11 8.02 -3.85 7.83
N LEU A 12 7.91 -2.81 7.00
CA LEU A 12 6.70 -2.53 6.22
C LEU A 12 6.42 -3.63 5.20
N GLU A 13 7.45 -4.14 4.52
CA GLU A 13 7.37 -5.29 3.60
C GLU A 13 6.86 -6.55 4.30
N ASP A 14 7.45 -6.90 5.45
CA ASP A 14 7.05 -8.08 6.23
C ASP A 14 5.62 -7.95 6.75
N ARG A 15 5.26 -6.77 7.29
CA ARG A 15 3.88 -6.50 7.72
C ARG A 15 2.90 -6.62 6.56
N ALA A 16 3.23 -6.09 5.38
CA ALA A 16 2.35 -6.18 4.21
C ALA A 16 2.11 -7.63 3.75
N ALA A 17 3.07 -8.53 3.95
CA ALA A 17 2.93 -9.94 3.57
C ALA A 17 1.84 -10.68 4.36
N TYR A 18 1.59 -10.29 5.62
CA TYR A 18 0.63 -10.98 6.51
C TYR A 18 -0.66 -10.21 6.74
N LEU A 19 -0.69 -8.91 6.45
CA LEU A 19 -1.87 -8.09 6.66
C LEU A 19 -2.90 -8.29 5.55
N LYS A 20 -4.15 -8.48 5.96
CA LYS A 20 -5.31 -8.49 5.07
C LYS A 20 -6.37 -7.58 5.61
N GLY A 21 -7.24 -7.16 4.72
CA GLY A 21 -8.43 -6.45 5.07
C GLY A 21 -8.15 -5.06 5.68
N GLU A 22 -8.78 -4.75 6.82
CA GLU A 22 -8.81 -3.38 7.36
C GLU A 22 -7.40 -2.93 7.78
N LYS A 23 -6.62 -3.88 8.29
CA LYS A 23 -5.22 -3.63 8.64
C LYS A 23 -4.34 -3.35 7.42
N ALA A 24 -4.63 -3.98 6.28
CA ALA A 24 -3.96 -3.69 5.02
C ALA A 24 -4.35 -2.30 4.48
N ARG A 25 -5.59 -1.85 4.69
CA ARG A 25 -6.02 -0.48 4.34
C ARG A 25 -5.31 0.58 5.17
N ILE A 26 -5.21 0.38 6.48
CA ILE A 26 -4.50 1.31 7.37
C ILE A 26 -3.02 1.41 6.97
N LEU A 27 -2.37 0.27 6.72
CA LEU A 27 -0.98 0.25 6.28
C LEU A 27 -0.81 0.91 4.90
N LYS A 28 -1.78 0.72 3.99
CA LYS A 28 -1.76 1.39 2.69
C LYS A 28 -1.74 2.92 2.84
N GLU A 29 -2.63 3.49 3.64
CA GLU A 29 -2.67 4.94 3.88
C GLU A 29 -1.36 5.47 4.49
N GLU A 30 -0.69 4.66 5.32
CA GLU A 30 0.61 4.97 5.89
C GLU A 30 1.71 5.00 4.80
N ILE A 31 1.73 4.00 3.91
CA ILE A 31 2.68 3.94 2.79
C ILE A 31 2.43 5.05 1.76
N GLU A 32 1.18 5.43 1.47
CA GLU A 32 0.86 6.57 0.59
C GLU A 32 1.52 7.86 1.11
N ARG A 33 1.41 8.15 2.40
CA ARG A 33 2.05 9.33 3.01
C ARG A 33 3.56 9.26 3.04
N ILE A 34 4.12 8.05 3.07
CA ILE A 34 5.57 7.84 2.99
C ILE A 34 6.05 8.12 1.57
N LEU A 35 5.35 7.57 0.57
CA LEU A 35 5.66 7.75 -0.84
C LEU A 35 5.62 9.22 -1.24
N ASP A 36 4.55 9.94 -0.90
CA ASP A 36 4.42 11.38 -1.18
C ASP A 36 5.61 12.19 -0.62
N ARG A 37 6.09 11.81 0.56
CA ARG A 37 7.25 12.43 1.20
C ARG A 37 8.56 12.04 0.52
N ALA A 38 8.73 10.77 0.18
CA ALA A 38 9.91 10.27 -0.51
C ALA A 38 10.08 10.93 -1.88
N GLU A 39 8.99 11.08 -2.64
CA GLU A 39 8.96 11.82 -3.90
C GLU A 39 9.28 13.30 -3.71
N SER A 40 8.63 13.96 -2.74
CA SER A 40 8.83 15.39 -2.45
C SER A 40 10.25 15.71 -1.99
N ALA A 41 10.91 14.76 -1.35
CA ALA A 41 12.28 14.90 -0.86
C ALA A 41 13.31 14.24 -1.80
N HIS A 42 12.90 13.85 -3.01
CA HIS A 42 13.75 13.30 -4.06
C HIS A 42 14.61 12.12 -3.60
N TYR A 43 13.98 11.15 -2.92
CA TYR A 43 14.64 9.92 -2.52
C TYR A 43 15.04 9.09 -3.75
N GLU A 44 15.94 8.15 -3.54
CA GLU A 44 16.39 7.23 -4.57
C GLU A 44 15.21 6.51 -5.25
N VAL A 45 15.27 6.41 -6.57
CA VAL A 45 14.20 5.81 -7.39
C VAL A 45 13.90 4.38 -6.95
N GLU A 46 14.92 3.62 -6.56
CA GLU A 46 14.75 2.25 -6.05
C GLU A 46 13.84 2.18 -4.81
N LEU A 47 13.93 3.17 -3.92
CA LEU A 47 13.09 3.23 -2.71
C LEU A 47 11.64 3.55 -3.08
N ILE A 48 11.44 4.48 -4.01
CA ILE A 48 10.12 4.85 -4.53
C ILE A 48 9.48 3.63 -5.21
N ASP A 49 10.21 2.93 -6.08
CA ASP A 49 9.72 1.74 -6.78
C ASP A 49 9.29 0.62 -5.81
N ARG A 50 10.04 0.41 -4.73
CA ARG A 50 9.69 -0.58 -3.69
C ARG A 50 8.43 -0.19 -2.93
N LEU A 51 8.29 1.08 -2.56
CA LEU A 51 7.08 1.59 -1.91
C LEU A 51 5.85 1.47 -2.82
N ASP A 52 6.00 1.72 -4.12
CA ASP A 52 4.93 1.55 -5.12
C ASP A 52 4.49 0.08 -5.25
N ALA A 53 5.44 -0.86 -5.32
CA ALA A 53 5.14 -2.28 -5.35
C ALA A 53 4.39 -2.76 -4.09
N LEU A 54 4.78 -2.20 -2.93
CA LEU A 54 4.10 -2.40 -1.65
C LEU A 54 2.67 -1.87 -1.66
N LEU A 55 2.46 -0.67 -2.20
CA LEU A 55 1.15 -0.03 -2.35
C LEU A 55 0.19 -0.88 -3.18
N LEU A 56 0.69 -1.45 -4.27
CA LEU A 56 -0.06 -2.35 -5.14
C LEU A 56 -0.50 -3.61 -4.37
N SER A 57 0.44 -4.23 -3.66
CA SER A 57 0.21 -5.45 -2.86
C SER A 57 -0.84 -5.21 -1.77
N LEU A 58 -0.76 -4.08 -1.05
CA LEU A 58 -1.74 -3.71 -0.03
C LEU A 58 -3.10 -3.29 -0.60
N THR A 59 -3.13 -2.72 -1.81
CA THR A 59 -4.37 -2.44 -2.52
C THR A 59 -5.12 -3.74 -2.83
N GLU A 60 -4.41 -4.80 -3.19
CA GLU A 60 -5.02 -6.13 -3.36
C GLU A 60 -5.42 -6.74 -2.03
N ALA A 61 -4.55 -6.69 -1.02
CA ALA A 61 -4.83 -7.27 0.30
C ALA A 61 -5.96 -6.54 1.06
N SER A 62 -6.21 -5.26 0.78
CA SER A 62 -7.31 -4.48 1.37
C SER A 62 -8.66 -4.70 0.66
N ARG A 63 -8.69 -5.26 -0.56
CA ARG A 63 -9.94 -5.54 -1.29
C ARG A 63 -10.84 -6.55 -0.58
N ASP A 64 -10.28 -7.43 0.26
CA ASP A 64 -11.06 -8.37 1.07
C ASP A 64 -11.95 -7.70 2.15
N VAL A 65 -11.82 -6.39 2.43
CA VAL A 65 -12.80 -5.61 3.25
C VAL A 65 -13.79 -4.81 2.42
N CYS A 66 -13.75 -4.89 1.09
CA CYS A 66 -14.69 -4.13 0.28
C CYS A 66 -16.10 -4.74 0.40
N THR A 67 -16.78 -4.43 1.49
CA THR A 67 -18.22 -4.67 1.71
C THR A 67 -19.07 -3.65 0.94
N ASN A 68 -18.43 -2.66 0.32
CA ASN A 68 -19.07 -1.68 -0.53
C ASN A 68 -19.15 -2.22 -1.97
N MET A 69 -20.35 -2.62 -2.40
CA MET A 69 -20.72 -2.88 -3.80
C MET A 69 -20.59 -1.65 -4.75
N LYS A 70 -19.74 -0.67 -4.43
CA LYS A 70 -19.53 0.59 -5.17
C LYS A 70 -18.07 1.03 -5.15
N CYS A 71 -17.14 0.13 -5.44
CA CYS A 71 -15.78 0.57 -5.77
C CYS A 71 -15.83 1.27 -7.15
N PRO A 72 -15.41 2.55 -7.28
CA PRO A 72 -15.49 3.30 -8.54
C PRO A 72 -14.43 2.85 -9.57
N HIS A 73 -13.48 2.02 -9.14
CA HIS A 73 -12.49 1.44 -10.03
C HIS A 73 -13.01 0.12 -10.62
N TYR A 74 -13.21 0.18 -11.93
CA TYR A 74 -13.51 -0.90 -12.86
C TYR A 74 -15.00 -1.23 -13.03
N ASN A 75 -15.47 -0.81 -14.22
CA ASN A 75 -16.74 -1.10 -14.86
C ASN A 75 -16.88 -2.60 -15.24
N THR A 76 -16.39 -3.50 -14.40
CA THR A 76 -16.44 -4.95 -14.57
C THR A 76 -17.14 -5.53 -13.37
N LYS A 77 -18.40 -5.91 -13.60
CA LYS A 77 -19.31 -6.56 -12.64
C LYS A 77 -18.56 -7.56 -11.76
N CYS A 78 -18.41 -7.22 -10.48
CA CYS A 78 -17.92 -8.14 -9.47
C CYS A 78 -18.93 -9.30 -9.35
N LYS A 79 -18.61 -10.43 -9.98
CA LYS A 79 -19.32 -11.69 -9.79
C LYS A 79 -18.66 -12.43 -8.63
N MET A 80 -19.09 -12.11 -7.41
CA MET A 80 -18.82 -13.00 -6.27
C MET A 80 -19.58 -14.31 -6.50
N ARG A 81 -18.88 -15.43 -6.33
CA ARG A 81 -19.40 -16.79 -6.40
C ARG A 81 -19.45 -17.36 -4.99
#